data_AF-C5LFB1-F1
#
_entry.id   AF-C5LFB1-F1
#
_cell.length_a   1.000
_cell.length_b   1.000
_cell.length_c   1.000
_cell.angle_alpha   90.00
_cell.angle_beta   90.00
_cell.angle_gamma   90.00
#
_symmetry.space_group_name_H-M   'P 1'
#
loop_
_entity.id
_entity.type
_entity.pdbx_description
1 polymer ?
#
loop_
_entity_poly.entity_id
_entity_poly.type
_entity_poly.pdbx_seq_one_letter_code
_entity_poly.pdbx_strand_id
1 'polypeptide(L)'
;MLKHKKQTLGRAEKRIIKRVYAKPPPSDDWDVLRFLQEMEFGENAEEVASCFEDWSDFISSDYEDVQRVEMAPEQRRKLLVYLRKFNHGVWPLEEYQERFKGTPLENEGKPWTEEDDKKLVELAEVYDINFGDPWIYLSWELQRPREDVINRYMTKVKFPQQRLSKCELAITKSARPLMMSRRFP
;
A
#
# COMPACT_ATOMS: atom_id res chain seq x y z
N MET A 1 48.18 10.15 9.29
CA MET A 1 48.09 9.33 10.53
C MET A 1 46.87 9.68 11.39
N LEU A 2 46.76 10.90 11.97
CA LEU A 2 45.62 11.25 12.85
C LEU A 2 44.25 11.21 12.16
N LYS A 3 44.15 11.67 10.90
CA LYS A 3 42.87 11.65 10.15
C LYS A 3 42.32 10.23 9.98
N HIS A 4 43.18 9.26 9.64
CA HIS A 4 42.78 7.86 9.52
C HIS A 4 42.39 7.24 10.87
N LYS A 5 43.14 7.50 11.94
CA LYS A 5 42.78 7.02 13.29
C LYS A 5 41.42 7.56 13.77
N LYS A 6 41.13 8.84 13.50
CA LYS A 6 39.83 9.44 13.81
C LYS A 6 38.69 8.83 12.99
N GLN A 7 38.95 8.51 11.71
CA GLN A 7 37.98 7.84 10.85
C GLN A 7 37.70 6.40 11.31
N THR A 8 38.71 5.64 11.72
CA THR A 8 38.52 4.26 12.21
C THR A 8 37.76 4.22 13.52
N LEU A 9 38.04 5.13 14.46
CA LEU A 9 37.32 5.23 15.73
C LEU A 9 35.85 5.61 15.53
N GLY A 10 35.57 6.65 14.73
CA GLY A 10 34.20 7.05 14.43
C GLY A 10 33.40 5.99 13.66
N ARG A 11 34.06 5.07 12.96
CA ARG A 11 33.40 3.92 12.32
C ARG A 11 33.03 2.84 13.33
N ALA A 12 33.95 2.51 14.26
CA ALA A 12 33.67 1.56 15.33
C ALA A 12 32.50 2.02 16.20
N GLU A 13 32.47 3.31 16.58
CA GLU A 13 31.36 3.92 17.33
C GLU A 13 30.03 3.82 16.57
N LYS A 14 30.02 4.15 15.28
CA LYS A 14 28.81 4.03 14.44
C LYS A 14 28.32 2.60 14.33
N ARG A 15 29.23 1.62 14.24
CA ARG A 15 28.86 0.20 14.18
C ARG A 15 28.21 -0.26 15.48
N ILE A 16 28.77 0.15 16.64
CA ILE A 16 28.18 -0.14 17.95
C ILE A 16 26.77 0.49 18.05
N ILE A 17 26.62 1.76 17.67
CA ILE A 17 25.32 2.44 17.69
C ILE A 17 24.31 1.69 16.81
N LYS A 18 24.67 1.33 15.59
CA LYS A 18 23.78 0.59 14.69
C LYS A 18 23.40 -0.78 15.23
N ARG A 19 24.33 -1.47 15.90
CA ARG A 19 24.08 -2.77 16.53
C ARG A 19 23.05 -2.64 17.66
N VAL A 20 23.12 -1.58 18.46
CA VAL A 20 22.16 -1.29 19.54
C VAL A 20 20.76 -1.00 19.00
N TYR A 21 20.67 -0.30 17.86
CA TYR A 21 19.39 0.02 17.21
C TYR A 21 19.00 -0.97 16.11
N ALA A 22 19.62 -2.16 16.06
CA ALA A 22 19.31 -3.17 15.08
C ALA A 22 17.87 -3.67 15.29
N LYS A 23 17.14 -3.87 14.19
CA LYS A 23 15.79 -4.45 14.27
C LYS A 23 15.89 -5.91 14.73
N PRO A 24 14.98 -6.34 15.63
CA PRO A 24 14.92 -7.74 16.01
C PRO A 24 14.55 -8.60 14.79
N PRO A 25 14.85 -9.91 14.84
CA PRO A 25 14.41 -10.83 13.80
C PRO A 25 12.86 -10.86 13.69
N PRO A 26 12.30 -11.22 12.51
CA PRO A 26 10.86 -11.35 12.31
C PRO A 26 10.16 -12.30 13.28
N SER A 27 10.78 -13.45 13.56
CA SER A 27 10.31 -14.45 14.52
C SER A 27 11.50 -15.13 15.21
N ASP A 28 11.24 -15.88 16.28
CA ASP A 28 12.29 -16.49 17.11
C ASP A 28 13.16 -17.51 16.35
N ASP A 29 12.63 -18.10 15.27
CA ASP A 29 13.32 -19.09 14.44
C ASP A 29 14.15 -18.45 13.31
N TRP A 30 14.30 -17.13 13.29
CA TRP A 30 15.09 -16.42 12.29
C TRP A 30 16.52 -16.23 12.75
N ASP A 31 17.41 -16.92 12.04
CA ASP A 31 18.85 -16.75 12.14
C ASP A 31 19.42 -16.21 10.81
N VAL A 32 20.68 -15.78 10.81
CA VAL A 32 21.38 -15.25 9.63
C VAL A 32 21.31 -16.23 8.46
N LEU A 33 21.47 -17.53 8.73
CA LEU A 33 21.34 -18.60 7.74
C LEU A 33 19.97 -18.61 7.08
N ARG A 34 18.90 -18.54 7.88
CA ARG A 34 17.52 -18.56 7.39
C ARG A 34 17.23 -17.34 6.52
N PHE A 35 17.73 -16.16 6.91
CA PHE A 35 17.63 -14.96 6.09
C PHE A 35 18.27 -15.14 4.70
N LEU A 36 19.46 -15.74 4.65
CA LEU A 36 20.15 -16.01 3.38
C LEU A 36 19.40 -17.06 2.53
N GLN A 37 18.81 -18.07 3.17
CA GLN A 37 18.01 -19.10 2.49
C GLN A 37 16.72 -18.51 1.90
N GLU A 38 15.97 -17.70 2.65
CA GLU A 38 14.74 -17.07 2.16
C GLU A 38 14.99 -16.04 1.06
N MET A 39 16.17 -15.43 1.04
CA MET A 39 16.60 -14.58 -0.07
C MET A 39 17.02 -15.39 -1.30
N GLU A 40 17.15 -16.71 -1.23
CA GLU A 40 17.73 -17.59 -2.25
C GLU A 40 19.17 -17.15 -2.59
N PHE A 41 20.05 -17.12 -1.57
CA PHE A 41 21.42 -16.61 -1.71
C PHE A 41 22.35 -17.52 -2.54
N GLY A 42 22.12 -18.84 -2.54
CA GLY A 42 22.91 -19.85 -3.26
C GLY A 42 23.70 -20.78 -2.33
N GLU A 43 24.62 -21.56 -2.88
CA GLU A 43 25.34 -22.66 -2.19
C GLU A 43 26.26 -22.19 -1.05
N ASN A 44 26.82 -20.97 -1.12
CA ASN A 44 27.78 -20.46 -0.12
C ASN A 44 27.11 -19.73 1.07
N ALA A 45 25.82 -19.98 1.34
CA ALA A 45 25.09 -19.28 2.40
C ALA A 45 25.67 -19.56 3.80
N GLU A 46 26.11 -20.79 4.05
CA GLU A 46 26.64 -21.19 5.35
C GLU A 46 27.97 -20.52 5.69
N GLU A 47 28.87 -20.47 4.71
CA GLU A 47 30.18 -19.82 4.83
C GLU A 47 30.01 -18.32 5.12
N VAL A 48 29.10 -17.67 4.40
CA VAL A 48 28.81 -16.24 4.58
C VAL A 48 28.16 -15.97 5.93
N ALA A 49 27.23 -16.82 6.40
CA ALA A 49 26.61 -16.65 7.71
C ALA A 49 27.62 -16.75 8.84
N SER A 50 28.60 -17.65 8.75
CA SER A 50 29.65 -17.83 9.75
C SER A 50 30.57 -16.60 9.92
N CYS A 51 30.59 -15.69 8.93
CA CYS A 51 31.35 -14.45 8.99
C CYS A 51 30.73 -13.41 9.93
N PHE A 52 29.49 -13.61 10.38
CA PHE A 52 28.78 -12.70 11.28
C PHE A 52 28.63 -13.35 12.66
N GLU A 53 28.90 -12.58 13.71
CA GLU A 53 28.85 -13.08 15.10
C GLU A 53 27.40 -13.31 15.55
N ASP A 54 26.54 -12.33 15.30
CA ASP A 54 25.15 -12.29 15.77
C ASP A 54 24.24 -11.67 14.69
N TRP A 55 22.94 -11.93 14.80
CA TRP A 55 21.90 -11.26 14.00
C TRP A 55 22.04 -9.73 13.99
N SER A 56 22.31 -9.16 15.17
CA SER A 56 22.46 -7.71 15.32
C SER A 56 23.65 -7.16 14.53
N ASP A 57 24.74 -7.93 14.41
CA ASP A 57 25.91 -7.56 13.60
C ASP A 57 25.62 -7.70 12.11
N PHE A 58 24.88 -8.74 11.72
CA PHE A 58 24.46 -8.96 10.35
C PHE A 58 23.54 -7.84 9.82
N ILE A 59 22.48 -7.49 10.54
CA ILE A 59 21.50 -6.48 10.10
C ILE A 59 22.07 -5.05 10.11
N SER A 60 23.02 -4.79 11.00
CA SER A 60 23.71 -3.49 11.09
C SER A 60 24.88 -3.34 10.12
N SER A 61 25.20 -4.38 9.35
CA SER A 61 26.34 -4.38 8.43
C SER A 61 26.20 -3.33 7.31
N ASP A 62 27.28 -2.56 7.10
CA ASP A 62 27.36 -1.59 6.02
C ASP A 62 27.99 -2.19 4.76
N TYR A 63 27.93 -1.44 3.65
CA TYR A 63 28.58 -1.81 2.39
C TYR A 63 30.04 -2.23 2.55
N GLU A 64 30.81 -1.51 3.37
CA GLU A 64 32.23 -1.82 3.61
C GLU A 64 32.43 -3.11 4.41
N ASP A 65 31.52 -3.46 5.32
CA ASP A 65 31.60 -4.70 6.10
C ASP A 65 31.30 -5.90 5.21
N VAL A 66 30.24 -5.81 4.39
CA VAL A 66 29.88 -6.83 3.40
C VAL A 66 30.97 -6.98 2.32
N GLN A 67 31.72 -5.93 2.00
CA GLN A 67 32.83 -6.02 1.05
C GLN A 67 34.00 -6.89 1.54
N ARG A 68 34.17 -7.05 2.87
CA ARG A 68 35.24 -7.87 3.44
C ARG A 68 34.96 -9.36 3.33
N VAL A 69 33.70 -9.74 3.14
CA VAL A 69 33.29 -11.13 2.97
C VAL A 69 33.49 -11.54 1.51
N GLU A 70 34.09 -12.71 1.32
CA GLU A 70 34.30 -13.31 0.01
C GLU A 70 32.96 -13.81 -0.55
N MET A 71 32.44 -13.13 -1.57
CA MET A 71 31.14 -13.39 -2.17
C MET A 71 31.16 -12.98 -3.64
N ALA A 72 30.30 -13.59 -4.47
CA ALA A 72 30.11 -13.13 -5.84
C ALA A 72 29.54 -11.69 -5.87
N PRO A 73 29.89 -10.85 -6.86
CA PRO A 73 29.38 -9.48 -6.95
C PRO A 73 27.84 -9.39 -6.99
N GLU A 74 27.18 -10.36 -7.62
CA GLU A 74 25.72 -10.43 -7.72
C GLU A 74 25.07 -10.76 -6.37
N GLN A 75 25.60 -11.77 -5.68
CA GLN A 75 25.21 -12.14 -4.32
C GLN A 75 25.36 -10.97 -3.35
N ARG A 76 26.46 -10.24 -3.44
CA ARG A 76 26.71 -9.03 -2.63
C ARG A 76 25.65 -7.95 -2.88
N ARG A 77 25.33 -7.67 -4.15
CA ARG A 77 24.29 -6.70 -4.49
C ARG A 77 22.92 -7.14 -3.98
N LYS A 78 22.59 -8.43 -4.14
CA LYS A 78 21.34 -9.02 -3.65
C LYS A 78 21.23 -8.85 -2.13
N LEU A 79 22.26 -9.25 -1.39
CA LEU A 79 22.31 -9.14 0.07
C LEU A 79 22.09 -7.70 0.57
N LEU A 80 22.77 -6.72 -0.03
CA LEU A 80 22.60 -5.31 0.35
C LEU A 80 21.19 -4.78 0.09
N VAL A 81 20.54 -5.23 -1.00
CA VAL A 81 19.16 -4.86 -1.30
C VAL A 81 18.21 -5.46 -0.26
N TYR A 82 18.38 -6.72 0.11
CA TYR A 82 17.53 -7.38 1.09
C TYR A 82 17.74 -6.86 2.52
N LEU A 83 18.98 -6.59 2.93
CA LEU A 83 19.28 -5.90 4.20
C LEU A 83 18.56 -4.55 4.26
N ARG A 84 18.57 -3.79 3.15
CA ARG A 84 17.86 -2.52 3.08
C ARG A 84 16.34 -2.71 3.16
N LYS A 85 15.77 -3.67 2.42
CA LYS A 85 14.33 -3.98 2.47
C LYS A 85 13.90 -4.37 3.89
N PHE A 86 14.68 -5.20 4.56
CA PHE A 86 14.46 -5.59 5.96
C PHE A 86 14.53 -4.39 6.91
N ASN A 87 15.55 -3.55 6.78
CA ASN A 87 15.71 -2.34 7.58
C ASN A 87 14.62 -1.29 7.32
N HIS A 88 13.96 -1.30 6.17
CA HIS A 88 12.74 -0.50 5.94
C HIS A 88 11.44 -1.22 6.32
N GLY A 89 11.52 -2.49 6.72
CA GLY A 89 10.38 -3.31 7.11
C GLY A 89 9.57 -3.83 5.94
N VAL A 90 10.07 -3.76 4.70
CA VAL A 90 9.36 -4.16 3.46
C VAL A 90 9.48 -5.66 3.19
N TRP A 91 10.32 -6.36 3.93
CA TRP A 91 10.59 -7.78 3.78
C TRP A 91 10.91 -8.40 5.15
N PRO A 92 10.44 -9.62 5.46
CA PRO A 92 9.69 -10.58 4.63
C PRO A 92 8.29 -10.13 4.21
N LEU A 93 7.84 -10.57 3.03
CA LEU A 93 6.64 -10.06 2.33
C LEU A 93 5.33 -10.41 3.04
N GLU A 94 5.27 -11.59 3.65
CA GLU A 94 4.06 -12.11 4.33
C GLU A 94 3.72 -11.25 5.56
N GLU A 95 4.70 -11.00 6.42
CA GLU A 95 4.52 -10.12 7.58
C GLU A 95 4.33 -8.65 7.19
N TYR A 96 4.97 -8.21 6.11
CA TYR A 96 4.78 -6.85 5.61
C TYR A 96 3.32 -6.63 5.21
N GLN A 97 2.76 -7.48 4.37
CA GLN A 97 1.38 -7.30 3.91
C GLN A 97 0.41 -7.27 5.08
N GLU A 98 0.60 -8.09 6.11
CA GLU A 98 -0.26 -8.09 7.30
C GLU A 98 -0.17 -6.81 8.12
N ARG A 99 1.03 -6.24 8.31
CA ARG A 99 1.22 -4.98 9.05
C ARG A 99 0.58 -3.78 8.37
N PHE A 100 0.43 -3.84 7.04
CA PHE A 100 -0.18 -2.77 6.24
C PHE A 100 -1.63 -3.06 5.84
N LYS A 101 -2.21 -4.21 6.26
CA LYS A 101 -3.67 -4.40 6.20
C LYS A 101 -4.30 -3.38 7.15
N GLY A 102 -5.08 -2.46 6.59
CA GLY A 102 -5.92 -1.58 7.41
C GLY A 102 -6.89 -2.41 8.25
N THR A 103 -7.42 -1.82 9.33
CA THR A 103 -8.56 -2.44 10.04
C THR A 103 -9.69 -2.69 9.04
N PRO A 104 -10.28 -3.90 9.03
CA PRO A 104 -11.40 -4.19 8.15
C PRO A 104 -12.54 -3.21 8.45
N LEU A 105 -13.22 -2.76 7.41
CA LEU A 105 -14.29 -1.78 7.57
C LEU A 105 -15.49 -2.46 8.22
N GLU A 106 -16.18 -1.79 9.14
CA GLU A 106 -17.25 -2.41 9.94
C GLU A 106 -18.40 -2.97 9.09
N ASN A 107 -18.68 -2.35 7.94
CA ASN A 107 -19.76 -2.74 7.04
C ASN A 107 -19.25 -3.35 5.72
N GLU A 108 -17.99 -3.78 5.68
CA GLU A 108 -17.44 -4.50 4.54
C GLU A 108 -18.23 -5.78 4.26
N GLY A 109 -18.73 -5.95 3.04
CA GLY A 109 -19.49 -7.13 2.61
C GLY A 109 -20.92 -7.27 3.16
N LYS A 110 -21.39 -6.36 4.03
CA LYS A 110 -22.78 -6.37 4.52
C LYS A 110 -23.76 -5.87 3.43
N PRO A 111 -25.00 -6.36 3.37
CA PRO A 111 -26.00 -5.81 2.46
C PRO A 111 -26.35 -4.36 2.81
N TRP A 112 -26.79 -3.57 1.82
CA TRP A 112 -27.23 -2.19 2.03
C TRP A 112 -28.60 -2.15 2.69
N THR A 113 -28.71 -1.41 3.79
CA THR A 113 -29.99 -1.13 4.46
C THR A 113 -30.59 0.19 3.98
N GLU A 114 -31.88 0.43 4.28
CA GLU A 114 -32.52 1.71 3.98
C GLU A 114 -31.93 2.88 4.79
N GLU A 115 -31.41 2.60 5.99
CA GLU A 115 -30.73 3.59 6.82
C GLU A 115 -29.39 4.01 6.21
N ASP A 116 -28.63 3.05 5.67
CA ASP A 116 -27.38 3.33 4.95
C ASP A 116 -27.62 4.18 3.70
N ASP A 117 -28.69 3.89 2.96
CA ASP A 117 -29.07 4.67 1.77
C ASP A 117 -29.42 6.12 2.13
N LYS A 118 -30.13 6.36 3.26
CA LYS A 118 -30.43 7.72 3.73
C LYS A 118 -29.18 8.48 4.13
N LYS A 119 -28.31 7.86 4.93
CA LYS A 119 -27.02 8.43 5.33
C LYS A 119 -26.14 8.76 4.12
N LEU A 120 -26.13 7.91 3.10
CA LEU A 120 -25.36 8.15 1.88
C LEU A 120 -25.85 9.40 1.13
N VAL A 121 -27.17 9.64 1.09
CA VAL A 121 -27.73 10.85 0.46
C VAL A 121 -27.40 12.10 1.29
N GLU A 122 -27.57 12.04 2.61
CA GLU A 122 -27.23 13.14 3.52
C GLU A 122 -25.75 13.53 3.41
N LEU A 123 -24.85 12.55 3.45
CA LEU A 123 -23.41 12.80 3.34
C LEU A 123 -23.00 13.29 1.94
N ALA A 124 -23.70 12.87 0.89
CA ALA A 124 -23.47 13.34 -0.48
C ALA A 124 -23.88 14.81 -0.70
N GLU A 125 -24.77 15.34 0.13
CA GLU A 125 -25.10 16.77 0.15
C GLU A 125 -24.05 17.59 0.89
N VAL A 126 -23.48 17.03 1.96
CA VAL A 126 -22.43 17.67 2.79
C VAL A 126 -21.08 17.70 2.05
N TYR A 127 -20.66 16.56 1.50
CA TYR A 127 -19.44 16.44 0.72
C TYR A 127 -19.77 16.61 -0.76
N ASP A 128 -19.56 17.81 -1.32
CA ASP A 128 -19.81 18.05 -2.74
C ASP A 128 -19.04 17.05 -3.60
N ILE A 129 -19.81 16.22 -4.33
CA ILE A 129 -19.29 15.12 -5.13
C ILE A 129 -18.41 15.60 -6.29
N ASN A 130 -18.55 16.88 -6.69
CA ASN A 130 -17.78 17.47 -7.77
C ASN A 130 -16.46 18.12 -7.29
N PHE A 131 -16.19 18.12 -5.99
CA PHE A 131 -15.00 18.75 -5.42
C PHE A 131 -14.07 17.72 -4.76
N GLY A 132 -12.87 17.54 -5.34
CA GLY A 132 -11.84 16.65 -4.80
C GLY A 132 -12.16 15.15 -4.96
N ASP A 133 -11.77 14.35 -3.95
CA ASP A 133 -12.12 12.92 -3.86
C ASP A 133 -13.03 12.66 -2.64
N PRO A 134 -14.34 12.97 -2.76
CA PRO A 134 -15.30 12.91 -1.65
C PRO A 134 -15.60 11.47 -1.22
N TRP A 135 -15.29 10.51 -2.09
CA TRP A 135 -15.52 9.09 -1.86
C TRP A 135 -14.69 8.54 -0.71
N ILE A 136 -13.53 9.12 -0.42
CA ILE A 136 -12.70 8.72 0.73
C ILE A 136 -13.47 8.98 2.02
N TYR A 137 -14.03 10.18 2.18
CA TYR A 137 -14.81 10.56 3.36
C TYR A 137 -16.11 9.77 3.45
N LEU A 138 -16.84 9.62 2.33
CA LEU A 138 -18.06 8.81 2.29
C LEU A 138 -17.80 7.35 2.65
N SER A 139 -16.70 6.76 2.14
CA SER A 139 -16.31 5.39 2.45
C SER A 139 -15.96 5.21 3.93
N TRP A 140 -15.32 6.21 4.53
CA TRP A 140 -14.97 6.21 5.93
C TRP A 140 -16.20 6.35 6.85
N GLU A 141 -17.08 7.32 6.59
CA GLU A 141 -18.29 7.54 7.41
C GLU A 141 -19.27 6.36 7.32
N LEU A 142 -19.39 5.74 6.15
CA LEU A 142 -20.25 4.56 5.97
C LEU A 142 -19.57 3.25 6.38
N GLN A 143 -18.27 3.28 6.68
CA GLN A 143 -17.43 2.12 6.96
C GLN A 143 -17.61 1.04 5.88
N ARG A 144 -17.59 1.43 4.61
CA ARG A 144 -17.79 0.56 3.44
C ARG A 144 -16.69 0.82 2.40
N PRO A 145 -16.31 -0.18 1.59
CA PRO A 145 -15.29 0.01 0.59
C PRO A 145 -15.74 1.06 -0.43
N ARG A 146 -14.76 1.87 -0.87
CA ARG A 146 -14.98 3.00 -1.77
C ARG A 146 -15.79 2.63 -3.02
N GLU A 147 -15.46 1.50 -3.65
CA GLU A 147 -16.10 1.03 -4.87
C GLU A 147 -17.59 0.76 -4.67
N ASP A 148 -17.96 0.14 -3.55
CA ASP A 148 -19.36 -0.15 -3.21
C ASP A 148 -20.17 1.13 -3.01
N VAL A 149 -19.58 2.12 -2.32
CA VAL A 149 -20.23 3.42 -2.08
C VAL A 149 -20.47 4.17 -3.38
N ILE A 150 -19.47 4.21 -4.28
CA ILE A 150 -19.60 4.83 -5.60
C ILE A 150 -20.72 4.15 -6.40
N ASN A 151 -20.70 2.82 -6.48
CA ASN A 151 -21.70 2.06 -7.21
C ASN A 151 -23.10 2.33 -6.66
N ARG A 152 -23.26 2.32 -5.33
CA ARG A 152 -24.54 2.58 -4.69
C ARG A 152 -25.04 3.99 -4.99
N TYR A 153 -24.18 5.00 -4.84
CA TYR A 153 -24.52 6.38 -5.16
C TYR A 153 -24.96 6.56 -6.62
N MET A 154 -24.25 5.95 -7.58
CA MET A 154 -24.63 6.00 -8.99
C MET A 154 -26.04 5.45 -9.22
N THR A 155 -26.37 4.31 -8.60
CA THR A 155 -27.70 3.70 -8.73
C THR A 155 -28.81 4.52 -8.09
N LYS A 156 -28.57 5.13 -6.93
CA LYS A 156 -29.61 5.80 -6.14
C LYS A 156 -29.81 7.28 -6.49
N VAL A 157 -28.74 7.96 -6.89
CA VAL A 157 -28.76 9.42 -7.08
C VAL A 157 -28.60 9.81 -8.55
N LYS A 158 -27.50 9.39 -9.20
CA LYS A 158 -27.18 9.85 -10.57
C LYS A 158 -28.10 9.26 -11.63
N PHE A 159 -28.37 7.95 -11.61
CA PHE A 159 -29.24 7.34 -12.63
C PHE A 159 -30.67 7.89 -12.61
N PRO A 160 -31.33 8.09 -11.45
CA PRO A 160 -32.64 8.74 -11.41
C PRO A 160 -32.62 10.18 -11.93
N GLN A 161 -31.63 10.99 -11.55
CA GLN A 161 -31.48 12.36 -12.05
C GLN A 161 -31.33 12.40 -13.58
N GLN A 162 -30.51 11.51 -14.15
CA GLN A 162 -30.33 11.42 -15.60
C GLN A 162 -31.58 10.95 -16.35
N ARG A 163 -32.40 10.08 -15.73
CA ARG A 163 -33.67 9.63 -16.32
C ARG A 163 -34.64 10.80 -16.42
N LEU A 164 -34.78 11.60 -15.35
CA LEU A 164 -35.64 12.78 -15.33
C LEU A 164 -35.23 13.80 -16.41
N SER A 165 -33.94 14.16 -16.48
CA SER A 165 -33.45 15.15 -17.45
C SER A 165 -33.63 14.73 -18.91
N LYS A 166 -33.46 13.43 -19.22
CA LYS A 166 -33.62 12.92 -20.59
C LYS A 166 -35.09 12.83 -21.00
N CYS A 167 -36.00 12.53 -20.07
CA CYS A 167 -37.43 12.45 -20.36
C CYS A 167 -38.04 13.83 -20.66
N GLU A 168 -37.59 14.91 -20.02
CA GLU A 168 -38.06 16.27 -20.32
C GLU A 168 -37.73 16.72 -21.76
N LEU A 169 -36.54 16.38 -22.26
CA LEU A 169 -36.15 16.62 -23.66
C LEU A 169 -36.98 15.80 -24.66
N ALA A 170 -37.43 14.60 -24.27
CA ALA A 170 -38.24 13.72 -25.11
C ALA A 170 -39.72 14.16 -25.19
N ILE A 171 -40.28 14.66 -24.08
CA ILE A 171 -41.67 15.15 -24.02
C ILE A 171 -41.79 16.48 -24.78
N THR A 172 -40.82 17.38 -24.64
CA THR A 172 -40.85 18.70 -25.32
C THR A 172 -40.65 18.62 -26.84
N LYS A 173 -39.89 17.63 -27.35
CA LYS A 173 -39.77 17.39 -28.81
C LYS A 173 -40.97 16.68 -29.43
N SER A 174 -41.73 15.90 -28.65
CA SER A 174 -42.92 15.18 -29.14
C SER A 174 -44.23 15.94 -28.95
N ALA A 175 -44.28 16.95 -28.05
CA ALA A 175 -45.48 17.74 -27.76
C ALA A 175 -45.79 18.85 -28.80
N ARG A 176 -44.91 19.14 -29.76
CA ARG A 176 -45.29 19.89 -30.95
C ARG A 176 -45.64 18.90 -32.06
N PRO A 177 -46.92 18.59 -32.32
CA PRO A 177 -47.26 18.01 -33.61
C PRO A 177 -46.79 19.00 -34.67
N LEU A 178 -45.84 18.58 -35.51
CA LEU A 178 -45.59 19.27 -36.76
C LEU A 178 -46.94 19.29 -37.49
N MET A 179 -47.60 20.43 -37.51
CA MET A 179 -48.77 20.71 -38.35
C MET A 179 -48.32 20.60 -39.81
N MET A 180 -48.15 19.36 -40.30
CA MET A 180 -48.00 19.07 -41.72
C MET A 180 -49.40 19.05 -42.32
N SER A 181 -50.01 20.23 -42.44
CA SER A 181 -51.10 20.44 -43.39
C SER A 181 -50.51 20.49 -44.81
N ARG A 182 -50.07 19.35 -45.34
CA ARG A 182 -49.94 19.16 -46.78
C ARG A 182 -51.09 18.27 -47.22
N ARG A 183 -52.14 18.90 -47.75
CA ARG A 183 -53.08 18.22 -48.66
C ARG A 183 -52.26 17.84 -49.89
N PHE A 184 -52.08 16.55 -50.13
CA PHE A 184 -51.60 16.07 -51.42
C PHE A 184 -52.81 15.99 -52.36
N PRO A 185 -52.76 16.61 -53.56
CA PRO A 185 -53.69 16.29 -54.64
C PRO A 185 -53.44 14.88 -55.21
#